data_AF-A0A239N0R2-F1
#
_entry.id   AF-A0A239N0R2-F1
#
_cell.length_a   1.000
_cell.length_b   1.000
_cell.length_c   1.000
_cell.angle_alpha   90.00
_cell.angle_beta   90.00
_cell.angle_gamma   90.00
#
_symmetry.space_group_name_H-M   'P 1'
#
loop_
_entity.id
_entity.type
_entity.pdbx_description
1 polymer ?
#
loop_
_entity_poly.entity_id
_entity_poly.type
_entity_poly.pdbx_seq_one_letter_code
_entity_poly.pdbx_strand_id
1 'polypeptide(L)' 'MQFMTDNNDVAGSGRRVGDRVQLTRGGNAVAGTVVEDFGELPASEKSWGRDWALPRRWAIALDGGTLVFAAENELR' A
#
# COMPACT_ATOMS: atom_id res chain seq x y z
N MET A 1 -25.25 27.58 7.74
CA MET A 1 -24.56 27.02 6.57
C MET A 1 -24.22 25.59 6.90
N GLN A 2 -24.88 24.65 6.22
CA GLN A 2 -24.65 23.22 6.43
C GLN A 2 -23.49 22.80 5.54
N PHE A 3 -22.40 22.33 6.13
CA PHE A 3 -21.31 21.68 5.40
C PHE A 3 -21.84 20.33 4.90
N MET A 4 -22.06 20.21 3.60
CA MET A 4 -22.22 18.91 2.95
C MET A 4 -20.82 18.28 2.91
N THR A 5 -20.51 17.47 3.91
CA THR A 5 -19.43 16.50 3.80
C THR A 5 -19.99 15.38 2.93
N ASP A 6 -19.48 15.26 1.70
CA ASP A 6 -19.74 14.08 0.88
C ASP A 6 -19.13 12.88 1.59
N ASN A 7 -19.99 12.17 2.33
CA ASN A 7 -19.69 10.86 2.91
C ASN A 7 -19.63 9.86 1.76
N ASN A 8 -18.55 9.89 0.99
CA ASN A 8 -18.19 8.78 0.14
C ASN A 8 -17.37 7.78 0.96
N ASP A 9 -17.98 7.32 2.06
CA ASP A 9 -17.57 6.15 2.84
C ASP A 9 -17.93 4.90 2.04
N VAL A 10 -17.23 4.69 0.92
CA VAL A 10 -17.19 3.36 0.30
C VAL A 10 -16.35 2.50 1.24
N ALA A 11 -16.99 1.56 1.92
CA ALA A 11 -16.35 0.61 2.82
C ALA A 11 -15.32 -0.27 2.07
N GLY A 12 -14.12 0.25 1.89
CA GLY A 12 -12.90 -0.52 1.76
C GLY A 12 -12.15 -0.40 3.07
N SER A 13 -11.73 -1.51 3.66
CA SER A 13 -10.79 -1.56 4.80
C SER A 13 -9.39 -1.08 4.36
N GLY A 14 -9.32 0.15 3.85
CA GLY A 14 -8.24 0.64 3.00
C GLY A 14 -7.10 1.20 3.82
N ARG A 15 -5.92 0.62 3.60
CA ARG A 15 -4.64 1.10 4.10
C ARG A 15 -4.37 2.55 3.67
N ARG A 16 -3.65 3.30 4.49
CA ARG A 16 -3.41 4.74 4.35
C ARG A 16 -1.97 5.11 4.72
N VAL A 17 -1.52 6.29 4.30
CA VAL A 17 -0.29 6.89 4.82
C VAL A 17 -0.40 7.06 6.34
N GLY A 18 0.65 6.67 7.06
CA GLY A 18 0.69 6.65 8.52
C GLY A 18 0.34 5.30 9.14
N ASP A 19 -0.26 4.37 8.38
CA ASP A 19 -0.61 3.06 8.92
C ASP A 19 0.65 2.24 9.25
N ARG A 20 0.58 1.53 10.38
CA ARG A 20 1.57 0.52 10.75
C ARG A 20 1.27 -0.78 10.03
N VAL A 21 2.30 -1.36 9.45
CA VAL A 21 2.19 -2.58 8.64
C VAL A 21 3.32 -3.55 8.95
N GLN A 22 3.07 -4.82 8.69
CA GLN A 22 4.09 -5.86 8.65
C GLN A 22 4.24 -6.42 7.23
N LEU A 23 5.46 -6.79 6.90
CA LEU A 23 5.82 -7.48 5.66
C LEU A 23 6.82 -8.60 5.94
N THR A 24 6.75 -9.67 5.14
CA THR A 24 7.67 -10.80 5.27
C THR A 24 8.88 -10.59 4.36
N ARG A 25 10.07 -10.47 4.95
CA ARG A 25 11.34 -10.31 4.23
C ARG A 25 12.34 -11.36 4.69
N GLY A 26 12.86 -12.15 3.74
CA GLY A 26 13.82 -13.22 4.06
C GLY A 26 13.31 -14.21 5.11
N GLY A 27 12.00 -14.49 5.12
CA GLY A 27 11.35 -15.36 6.11
C GLY A 27 10.98 -14.69 7.44
N ASN A 28 11.30 -13.42 7.65
CA ASN A 28 11.04 -12.71 8.90
C ASN A 28 9.99 -11.60 8.71
N ALA A 29 9.08 -11.44 9.67
CA ALA A 29 8.19 -10.30 9.72
C ALA A 29 9.00 -9.05 10.13
N VAL A 30 8.94 -8.01 9.32
CA VAL A 30 9.51 -6.69 9.62
C VAL A 30 8.39 -5.67 9.61
N ALA A 31 8.44 -4.74 10.56
CA ALA A 31 7.42 -3.73 10.71
C ALA A 31 7.88 -2.39 10.13
N GLY A 32 6.91 -1.58 9.70
CA GLY A 32 7.15 -0.28 9.11
C GLY A 32 5.89 0.57 9.07
N THR A 33 6.05 1.80 8.60
CA THR A 33 4.96 2.76 8.46
C THR A 33 4.80 3.11 6.99
N VAL A 34 3.57 3.12 6.50
CA VAL A 34 3.27 3.60 5.14
C VAL A 34 3.59 5.10 5.07
N VAL A 35 4.43 5.51 4.11
CA VAL A 35 4.85 6.91 3.93
C VAL A 35 4.36 7.51 2.63
N GLU A 36 3.94 6.69 1.66
CA GLU A 36 3.34 7.17 0.40
C GLU A 36 2.34 6.15 -0.17
N ASP A 37 1.29 6.68 -0.81
CA ASP A 37 0.29 5.96 -1.59
C ASP A 37 0.35 6.40 -3.06
N PHE A 38 0.87 5.54 -3.94
CA PHE A 38 0.94 5.80 -5.38
C PHE A 38 -0.39 5.56 -6.12
N GLY A 39 -1.48 5.29 -5.40
CA GLY A 39 -2.83 5.18 -5.94
C GLY A 39 -3.15 3.82 -6.57
N GLU A 40 -4.30 3.77 -7.23
CA GLU A 40 -4.81 2.53 -7.81
C GLU A 40 -3.96 2.06 -8.99
N LEU A 41 -3.64 0.77 -8.97
CA LEU A 41 -2.97 0.07 -10.06
C LEU A 41 -4.00 -0.71 -10.87
N PRO A 42 -3.87 -0.79 -12.20
CA PRO A 42 -4.64 -1.69 -13.06
C PRO A 42 -4.88 -3.06 -12.43
N ALA A 43 -6.14 -3.48 -12.47
CA ALA A 43 -6.67 -4.59 -11.68
C ALA A 43 -6.05 -5.97 -11.96
N SER A 44 -5.27 -6.14 -13.04
CA SER A 44 -4.66 -7.44 -13.34
C SER A 44 -3.26 -7.33 -13.92
N GLU A 45 -2.38 -8.26 -13.54
CA GLU A 45 -1.04 -8.46 -14.11
C GLU A 45 -1.09 -8.59 -15.65
N LYS A 46 -2.16 -9.21 -16.18
CA LYS A 46 -2.40 -9.35 -17.63
C LYS A 46 -2.58 -8.02 -18.35
N SER A 47 -3.07 -6.98 -17.66
CA SER A 47 -3.26 -5.65 -18.23
C SER A 47 -1.94 -4.93 -18.53
N TRP A 48 -0.82 -5.41 -17.96
CA TRP A 48 0.48 -4.75 -18.07
C TRP A 48 1.30 -5.22 -19.28
N GLY A 49 0.91 -6.33 -19.92
CA GLY A 49 1.64 -6.92 -21.04
C GLY A 49 3.04 -7.44 -20.67
N ARG A 50 3.35 -7.52 -19.38
CA ARG A 50 4.60 -8.05 -18.82
C ARG A 50 4.39 -8.59 -17.41
N ASP A 51 5.22 -9.53 -17.02
CA ASP A 51 5.29 -10.13 -15.68
C ASP A 51 6.44 -9.57 -14.84
N TRP A 52 7.34 -8.79 -15.45
CA TRP A 52 8.48 -8.16 -14.80
C TRP A 52 8.23 -6.67 -14.52
N ALA A 53 8.88 -6.15 -13.45
CA ALA A 53 8.74 -4.77 -13.00
C ALA A 53 7.28 -4.32 -12.82
N LEU A 54 6.49 -5.16 -12.15
CA LEU A 54 5.12 -4.83 -11.75
C LEU A 54 5.14 -3.70 -10.72
N PRO A 55 4.28 -2.67 -10.87
CA PRO A 55 4.25 -1.55 -9.95
C PRO A 55 3.78 -1.97 -8.55
N ARG A 56 4.28 -1.24 -7.54
CA ARG A 56 3.97 -1.42 -6.13
C ARG A 56 3.39 -0.12 -5.60
N ARG A 57 2.17 -0.18 -5.04
CA ARG A 57 1.38 1.00 -4.63
C ARG A 57 1.97 1.72 -3.42
N TRP A 58 2.56 0.98 -2.48
CA TRP A 58 2.90 1.53 -1.17
C TRP A 58 4.40 1.80 -1.07
N ALA A 59 4.80 2.96 -0.56
CA ALA A 59 6.13 3.13 0.03
C ALA A 59 6.05 2.98 1.55
N ILE A 60 6.97 2.22 2.13
CA ILE A 60 6.99 1.89 3.56
C ILE A 60 8.38 2.17 4.12
N ALA A 61 8.43 3.02 5.14
CA ALA A 61 9.62 3.19 5.95
C ALA A 61 9.65 2.09 7.02
N LEU A 62 10.56 1.13 6.87
CA LEU A 62 10.77 0.10 7.89
C LEU A 62 11.39 0.71 9.14
N ASP A 63 11.13 0.10 10.31
CA ASP A 63 11.70 0.55 11.58
C ASP A 63 13.24 0.51 11.58
N GLY A 64 13.84 -0.34 10.74
CA GLY A 64 15.27 -0.39 10.50
C GLY A 64 15.82 0.72 9.58
N GLY A 65 15.00 1.70 9.19
CA GLY A 65 15.40 2.87 8.39
C GLY A 65 15.46 2.64 6.87
N THR A 66 15.10 1.45 6.39
CA THR A 66 15.06 1.16 4.95
C THR A 66 13.70 1.52 4.36
N LEU A 67 13.68 2.22 3.22
CA LEU A 67 12.49 2.42 2.42
C LEU A 67 12.25 1.20 1.50
N VAL A 68 11.03 0.68 1.48
CA VAL A 68 10.63 -0.43 0.60
C VAL A 68 9.32 -0.11 -0.13
N PHE A 69 9.12 -0.76 -1.28
CA PHE A 69 7.88 -0.65 -2.07
C PHE A 69 7.11 -1.96 -2.06
N ALA A 70 5.81 -1.91 -1.74
CA ALA A 70 4.97 -3.10 -1.56
C ALA A 70 3.61 -2.98 -2.26
N ALA A 71 3.07 -4.14 -2.62
CA ALA A 71 1.71 -4.31 -3.08
C ALA A 71 0.80 -4.60 -1.87
N GLU A 72 -0.49 -4.36 -2.05
CA GLU A 72 -1.50 -4.54 -0.99
C GLU A 72 -1.49 -5.95 -0.39
N ASN A 73 -1.24 -6.98 -1.20
CA ASN A 73 -1.24 -8.38 -0.79
C ASN A 73 0.00 -8.81 0.02
N GLU A 74 1.04 -7.98 0.07
CA GLU A 74 2.27 -8.25 0.84
C GLU A 74 2.22 -7.69 2.26
N LEU A 75 1.18 -6.91 2.58
CA LEU A 75 1.05 -6.18 3.84
C LEU A 75 0.03 -6.82 4.76
N ARG A 76 0.37 -6.84 6.05
CA ARG A 76 -0.51 -7.24 7.16
C ARG A 76 -0.71 -6.06 8.09
#